data_AF-A0A533VWV1-F1
#
_entry.id   AF-A0A533VWV1-F1
#
_cell.length_a   1.000
_cell.length_b   1.000
_cell.length_c   1.000
_cell.angle_alpha   90.00
_cell.angle_beta   90.00
_cell.angle_gamma   90.00
#
_symmetry.space_group_name_H-M   'P 1'
#
loop_
_entity.id
_entity.type
_entity.pdbx_description
1 polymer ?
#
loop_
_entity_poly.entity_id
_entity_poly.type
_entity_poly.pdbx_seq_one_letter_code
_entity_poly.pdbx_strand_id
1 'polypeptide(L)'
;MGKDTRGILERLRKERGFLHETHELLATNDPKYLEVYDDLFRFVMAKDRLLSTKTKELLVISILCSRGAYEGARLHMKRAIEKGAAPIEVLEALETAALYSGAPTLIYGGEALIKTLHELRLIDPRSKAVLSKRASTKAS
;
A
#
# COMPACT_ATOMS: atom_id res chain seq x y z
N MET A 1 -28.82 1.96 -11.49
CA MET A 1 -27.38 1.72 -11.76
C MET A 1 -27.23 1.31 -13.21
N GLY A 2 -26.47 2.06 -14.01
CA GLY A 2 -26.13 1.62 -15.37
C GLY A 2 -25.31 0.32 -15.32
N LYS A 3 -25.43 -0.53 -16.34
CA LYS A 3 -24.73 -1.84 -16.40
C LYS A 3 -23.20 -1.69 -16.31
N ASP A 4 -22.66 -0.55 -16.70
CA ASP A 4 -21.21 -0.27 -16.76
C ASP A 4 -20.58 0.02 -15.38
N THR A 5 -21.31 0.75 -14.52
CA THR A 5 -20.90 1.15 -13.17
C THR A 5 -20.46 -0.02 -12.27
N ARG A 6 -21.20 -1.14 -12.32
CA ARG A 6 -20.92 -2.31 -11.47
C ARG A 6 -19.62 -3.00 -11.88
N GLY A 7 -19.37 -3.11 -13.19
CA GLY A 7 -18.16 -3.74 -13.72
C GLY A 7 -16.89 -2.98 -13.36
N ILE A 8 -16.94 -1.64 -13.38
CA ILE A 8 -15.83 -0.79 -12.96
C ILE A 8 -15.51 -1.04 -11.48
N LEU A 9 -16.51 -0.96 -10.59
CA LEU A 9 -16.31 -1.14 -9.16
C LEU A 9 -15.78 -2.54 -8.79
N GLU A 10 -16.30 -3.59 -9.42
CA GLU A 10 -15.81 -4.97 -9.23
C GLU A 10 -14.33 -5.11 -9.63
N ARG A 11 -13.95 -4.51 -10.76
CA ARG A 11 -12.54 -4.48 -11.21
C ARG A 11 -11.66 -3.73 -10.23
N LEU A 12 -12.04 -2.52 -9.80
CA LEU A 12 -11.27 -1.73 -8.83
C LEU A 12 -11.04 -2.51 -7.54
N ARG A 13 -12.08 -3.14 -6.99
CA ARG A 13 -11.98 -3.95 -5.77
C ARG A 13 -10.98 -5.08 -5.95
N LYS A 14 -11.05 -5.79 -7.07
CA LYS A 14 -10.16 -6.93 -7.38
C LYS A 14 -8.71 -6.51 -7.54
N GLU A 15 -8.44 -5.42 -8.25
CA GLU A 15 -7.07 -5.00 -8.58
C GLU A 15 -6.39 -4.23 -7.44
N ARG A 16 -7.17 -3.47 -6.66
CA ARG A 16 -6.64 -2.61 -5.59
C ARG A 16 -6.72 -3.24 -4.21
N GLY A 17 -7.64 -4.18 -3.99
CA GLY A 17 -7.90 -4.81 -2.70
C GLY A 17 -8.85 -4.02 -1.79
N PHE A 18 -9.34 -2.86 -2.23
CA PHE A 18 -10.25 -1.99 -1.48
C PHE A 18 -11.07 -1.10 -2.43
N LEU A 19 -12.15 -0.52 -1.91
CA LEU A 19 -12.93 0.53 -2.55
C LEU A 19 -13.13 1.67 -1.55
N HIS A 20 -12.83 2.90 -1.96
CA HIS A 20 -13.29 4.09 -1.24
C HIS A 20 -14.75 4.38 -1.59
N GLU A 21 -15.49 4.95 -0.64
CA GLU A 21 -16.85 5.46 -0.87
C GLU A 21 -16.87 6.46 -2.05
N THR A 22 -15.80 7.24 -2.20
CA THR A 22 -15.62 8.15 -3.34
C THR A 22 -15.65 7.42 -4.69
N HIS A 23 -15.17 6.17 -4.77
CA HIS A 23 -15.29 5.40 -6.01
C HIS A 23 -16.74 5.05 -6.32
N GLU A 24 -17.56 4.69 -5.32
CA GLU A 24 -18.98 4.41 -5.53
C GLU A 24 -19.76 5.67 -5.93
N LEU A 25 -19.42 6.80 -5.30
CA LEU A 25 -19.92 8.12 -5.68
C LEU A 25 -19.59 8.45 -7.14
N LEU A 26 -18.32 8.29 -7.55
CA LEU A 26 -17.89 8.55 -8.93
C LEU A 26 -18.53 7.56 -9.89
N ALA A 27 -18.62 6.28 -9.57
CA ALA A 27 -19.21 5.28 -10.45
C ALA A 27 -20.70 5.59 -10.75
N THR A 28 -21.39 6.21 -9.79
CA THR A 28 -22.79 6.61 -9.93
C THR A 28 -22.95 7.93 -10.69
N ASN A 29 -22.10 8.92 -10.42
CA ASN A 29 -22.30 10.30 -10.88
C ASN A 29 -21.40 10.71 -12.06
N ASP A 30 -20.21 10.12 -12.19
CA ASP A 30 -19.24 10.36 -13.26
C ASP A 30 -18.37 9.11 -13.52
N PRO A 31 -18.95 8.03 -14.10
CA PRO A 31 -18.23 6.79 -14.33
C PRO A 31 -17.06 6.95 -15.30
N LYS A 32 -17.13 7.89 -16.24
CA LYS A 32 -16.06 8.15 -17.20
C LYS A 32 -14.81 8.71 -16.51
N TYR A 33 -14.98 9.62 -15.56
CA TYR A 33 -13.85 10.07 -14.74
C TYR A 33 -13.25 8.91 -13.94
N LEU A 34 -14.09 8.04 -13.36
CA LEU A 34 -13.61 6.88 -12.60
C LEU A 34 -12.75 5.94 -13.46
N GLU A 35 -13.12 5.72 -14.72
CA GLU A 35 -12.33 4.92 -15.66
C GLU A 35 -10.96 5.53 -15.93
N VAL A 36 -10.91 6.84 -16.25
CA VAL A 36 -9.64 7.54 -16.49
C VAL A 36 -8.74 7.52 -15.25
N TYR A 37 -9.33 7.70 -14.07
CA TYR A 37 -8.63 7.60 -12.80
C TYR A 37 -8.09 6.18 -12.56
N ASP A 38 -8.83 5.15 -12.97
CA ASP A 38 -8.41 3.76 -12.86
C ASP A 38 -7.26 3.40 -13.81
N ASP A 39 -7.35 3.86 -15.04
CA ASP A 39 -6.29 3.69 -16.03
C ASP A 39 -4.98 4.35 -15.59
N LEU A 40 -5.06 5.55 -14.99
CA LEU A 40 -3.88 6.21 -14.43
C LEU A 40 -3.25 5.37 -13.31
N PHE A 41 -4.05 4.88 -12.36
CA PHE A 41 -3.54 4.03 -11.29
C PHE A 41 -2.87 2.78 -11.85
N ARG A 42 -3.51 2.09 -12.80
CA ARG A 42 -2.95 0.88 -13.44
C ARG A 42 -1.66 1.17 -14.19
N PHE A 43 -1.61 2.28 -14.93
CA PHE A 43 -0.40 2.68 -15.65
C PHE A 43 0.79 2.90 -14.71
N VAL A 44 0.54 3.48 -13.52
CA VAL A 44 1.57 3.76 -12.52
C VAL A 44 1.94 2.50 -11.73
N MET A 45 0.97 1.75 -11.20
CA MET A 45 1.17 0.75 -10.14
C MET A 45 1.07 -0.71 -10.60
N ALA A 46 0.36 -1.03 -11.69
CA ALA A 46 0.00 -2.43 -11.99
C ALA A 46 1.17 -3.30 -12.47
N LYS A 47 2.24 -2.70 -12.99
CA LYS A 47 3.40 -3.43 -13.52
C LYS A 47 4.73 -2.76 -13.22
N ASP A 48 5.76 -3.59 -13.23
CA ASP A 48 7.14 -3.14 -13.21
C ASP A 48 7.44 -2.32 -14.47
N ARG A 49 8.26 -1.28 -14.28
CA ARG A 49 8.89 -0.50 -15.35
C ARG A 49 10.36 -0.36 -14.98
N LEU A 50 10.93 0.84 -15.13
CA LEU A 50 12.27 1.13 -14.59
C LEU A 50 12.32 1.01 -13.06
N LEU A 51 11.19 1.30 -12.39
CA LEU A 51 11.00 0.97 -10.98
C LEU A 51 10.13 -0.28 -10.86
N SER A 52 10.55 -1.20 -10.00
CA SER A 52 9.72 -2.35 -9.59
C SER A 52 8.48 -1.88 -8.83
N THR A 53 7.39 -2.65 -8.88
CA THR A 53 6.21 -2.39 -8.06
C THR A 53 6.58 -2.40 -6.58
N LYS A 54 7.49 -3.28 -6.12
CA LYS A 54 8.02 -3.24 -4.75
C LYS A 54 8.57 -1.86 -4.37
N THR A 55 9.43 -1.29 -5.21
CA THR A 55 10.00 0.05 -5.01
C THR A 55 8.91 1.12 -5.02
N LYS A 56 7.93 1.04 -5.92
CA LYS A 56 6.81 1.99 -5.97
C LYS A 56 5.96 1.95 -4.71
N GLU A 57 5.67 0.75 -4.19
CA GLU A 57 4.92 0.61 -2.93
C GLU A 57 5.68 1.25 -1.77
N LEU A 58 7.01 1.03 -1.66
CA LEU A 58 7.83 1.67 -0.62
C LEU A 58 7.77 3.20 -0.72
N LEU A 59 7.86 3.77 -1.92
CA LEU A 59 7.71 5.22 -2.13
C LEU A 59 6.33 5.72 -1.71
N VAL A 60 5.25 5.01 -2.07
CA VAL A 60 3.89 5.38 -1.70
C VAL A 60 3.69 5.31 -0.19
N ILE A 61 4.23 4.29 0.48
CA ILE A 61 4.20 4.19 1.95
C ILE A 61 4.85 5.41 2.59
N SER A 62 6.06 5.78 2.15
CA SER A 62 6.77 6.96 2.65
C SER A 62 5.96 8.25 2.46
N ILE A 63 5.36 8.45 1.28
CA ILE A 63 4.54 9.63 0.96
C ILE A 63 3.25 9.68 1.80
N LEU A 64 2.59 8.54 2.01
CA LEU A 64 1.36 8.50 2.79
C LEU A 64 1.63 8.74 4.27
N CYS A 65 2.66 8.11 4.83
CA CYS A 65 3.08 8.34 6.21
C CYS A 65 3.52 9.79 6.44
N SER A 66 4.23 10.42 5.49
CA SER A 66 4.63 11.83 5.61
C SER A 66 3.44 12.80 5.60
N ARG A 67 2.28 12.36 5.09
CA ARG A 67 1.03 13.13 5.03
C ARG A 67 0.06 12.78 6.17
N GLY A 68 0.44 11.90 7.09
CA GLY A 68 -0.44 11.41 8.14
C GLY A 68 -1.50 10.39 7.68
N ALA A 69 -1.41 9.88 6.46
CA ALA A 69 -2.39 8.97 5.86
C ALA A 69 -2.07 7.49 6.20
N TYR A 70 -1.99 7.17 7.49
CA TYR A 70 -1.48 5.87 7.97
C TYR A 70 -2.34 4.68 7.56
N GLU A 71 -3.67 4.79 7.56
CA GLU A 71 -4.53 3.68 7.13
C GLU A 71 -4.36 3.37 5.64
N GLY A 72 -4.18 4.40 4.81
CA GLY A 72 -3.81 4.23 3.41
C GLY A 72 -2.43 3.56 3.28
N ALA A 73 -1.46 3.99 4.08
CA ALA A 73 -0.11 3.42 4.06
C ALA A 73 -0.12 1.92 4.41
N ARG A 74 -0.95 1.48 5.37
CA ARG A 74 -1.05 0.06 5.76
C ARG A 74 -1.45 -0.86 4.61
N LEU A 75 -2.36 -0.42 3.75
CA LEU A 75 -2.69 -1.17 2.55
C LEU A 75 -1.47 -1.33 1.63
N HIS A 76 -0.72 -0.25 1.41
CA HIS A 76 0.48 -0.29 0.60
C HIS A 76 1.60 -1.12 1.24
N MET A 77 1.69 -1.16 2.58
CA MET A 77 2.59 -2.06 3.30
C MET A 77 2.27 -3.54 3.02
N LYS A 78 0.98 -3.92 3.04
CA LYS A 78 0.56 -5.29 2.67
C LYS A 78 0.98 -5.63 1.24
N ARG A 79 0.69 -4.73 0.30
CA ARG A 79 1.04 -4.90 -1.13
C ARG A 79 2.55 -4.96 -1.35
N ALA A 80 3.34 -4.14 -0.64
CA ALA A 80 4.79 -4.19 -0.70
C ALA A 80 5.30 -5.58 -0.27
N ILE A 81 4.80 -6.09 0.86
CA ILE A 81 5.19 -7.38 1.43
C ILE A 81 4.76 -8.53 0.49
N GLU A 82 3.55 -8.50 -0.06
CA GLU A 82 3.09 -9.44 -1.10
C GLU A 82 3.98 -9.43 -2.35
N LYS A 83 4.59 -8.28 -2.67
CA LYS A 83 5.56 -8.11 -3.75
C LYS A 83 7.01 -8.36 -3.33
N GLY A 84 7.22 -8.96 -2.16
CA GLY A 84 8.52 -9.42 -1.69
C GLY A 84 9.33 -8.37 -0.93
N ALA A 85 8.73 -7.25 -0.49
CA ALA A 85 9.39 -6.36 0.45
C ALA A 85 9.55 -7.03 1.81
N ALA A 86 10.76 -7.03 2.34
CA ALA A 86 10.97 -7.41 3.73
C ALA A 86 10.43 -6.29 4.64
N PRO A 87 9.86 -6.63 5.81
CA PRO A 87 9.41 -5.62 6.78
C PRO A 87 10.49 -4.58 7.15
N ILE A 88 11.77 -4.98 7.13
CA ILE A 88 12.89 -4.08 7.38
C ILE A 88 13.07 -3.05 6.27
N GLU A 89 12.79 -3.39 5.01
CA GLU A 89 12.82 -2.43 3.90
C GLU A 89 11.74 -1.35 4.07
N VAL A 90 10.58 -1.71 4.64
CA VAL A 90 9.53 -0.74 4.97
C VAL A 90 9.98 0.18 6.11
N LEU A 91 10.61 -0.37 7.15
CA LEU A 91 11.16 0.46 8.24
C LEU A 91 12.22 1.43 7.71
N GLU A 92 13.18 0.96 6.91
CA GLU A 92 14.24 1.81 6.33
C GLU A 92 13.66 2.92 5.43
N ALA A 93 12.58 2.64 4.69
CA ALA A 93 11.87 3.64 3.90
C ALA A 93 11.19 4.72 4.77
N LEU A 94 10.66 4.34 5.95
CA LEU A 94 10.07 5.27 6.91
C LEU A 94 11.13 6.12 7.62
N GLU A 95 12.26 5.52 8.01
CA GLU A 95 13.42 6.21 8.59
C GLU A 95 13.95 7.27 7.61
N THR A 96 14.13 6.87 6.35
CA THR A 96 14.60 7.77 5.28
C THR A 96 13.63 8.93 5.07
N ALA A 97 12.32 8.66 5.00
CA ALA A 97 11.31 9.69 4.82
C ALA A 97 11.25 10.65 6.00
N ALA A 98 11.28 10.12 7.24
CA ALA A 98 11.17 10.90 8.46
C ALA A 98 12.27 11.94 8.63
N LEU A 99 13.45 11.73 8.04
CA LEU A 99 14.52 12.73 8.01
C LEU A 99 14.07 14.05 7.36
N TYR A 100 13.18 13.98 6.37
CA TYR A 100 12.71 15.13 5.59
C TYR A 100 11.27 15.55 5.91
N SER A 101 10.46 14.65 6.48
CA SER A 101 9.06 14.91 6.81
C SER A 101 8.74 14.93 8.31
N GLY A 102 9.75 14.74 9.16
CA GLY A 102 9.62 14.79 10.61
C GLY A 102 9.22 13.45 11.25
N ALA A 103 9.44 13.39 12.56
CA ALA A 103 9.28 12.19 13.40
C ALA A 103 7.92 11.47 13.29
N PRO A 104 6.75 12.14 13.10
CA PRO A 104 5.47 11.44 12.94
C PRO A 104 5.46 10.39 11.81
N THR A 105 6.24 10.60 10.76
CA THR A 105 6.37 9.67 9.63
C THR A 105 6.90 8.31 10.09
N LEU A 106 7.94 8.32 10.93
CA LEU A 106 8.54 7.11 11.48
C LEU A 106 7.71 6.52 12.62
N ILE A 107 7.28 7.35 13.57
CA ILE A 107 6.60 6.88 14.79
C ILE A 107 5.27 6.22 14.42
N TYR A 108 4.37 6.95 13.77
CA TYR A 108 3.04 6.44 13.45
C TYR A 108 3.08 5.51 12.23
N GLY A 109 4.02 5.72 11.29
CA GLY A 109 4.29 4.76 10.23
C GLY A 109 4.80 3.42 10.77
N GLY A 110 5.65 3.43 11.80
CA GLY A 110 6.12 2.23 12.49
C GLY A 110 5.02 1.50 13.23
N GLU A 111 4.13 2.22 13.93
CA GLU A 111 2.92 1.63 14.52
C GLU A 111 2.01 1.00 13.47
N ALA A 112 1.82 1.67 12.32
CA ALA A 112 1.08 1.14 11.19
C ALA A 112 1.72 -0.13 10.61
N LEU A 113 3.06 -0.18 10.53
CA LEU A 113 3.81 -1.37 10.14
C LEU A 113 3.56 -2.51 11.12
N ILE A 114 3.70 -2.29 12.43
CA ILE A 114 3.45 -3.31 13.47
C ILE A 114 2.04 -3.89 13.34
N LYS A 115 1.02 -3.04 13.24
CA LYS A 115 -0.38 -3.48 13.03
C LYS A 115 -0.51 -4.35 11.78
N THR A 116 0.15 -3.94 10.69
CA THR A 116 0.14 -4.68 9.43
C THR A 116 0.80 -6.05 9.56
N LEU A 117 1.95 -6.14 10.24
CA LEU A 117 2.65 -7.39 10.44
C LEU A 117 1.88 -8.36 11.35
N HIS A 118 1.17 -7.87 12.36
CA HIS A 118 0.26 -8.69 13.15
C HIS A 118 -0.89 -9.26 12.32
N GLU A 119 -1.52 -8.43 11.47
CA GLU A 119 -2.60 -8.90 10.59
C GLU A 119 -2.12 -9.97 9.60
N LEU A 120 -0.90 -9.81 9.08
CA LEU A 120 -0.25 -10.78 8.21
C LEU A 120 0.31 -12.00 8.96
N ARG A 121 0.20 -12.02 10.30
CA ARG A 121 0.77 -13.06 11.18
C ARG A 121 2.26 -13.30 10.97
N LEU A 122 3.00 -12.24 10.62
CA LEU A 122 4.44 -12.29 10.38
C LEU A 122 5.26 -12.11 11.66
N ILE A 123 4.64 -11.58 12.73
CA ILE A 123 5.26 -11.38 14.04
C ILE A 123 4.37 -11.88 15.16
N ASP A 124 4.99 -12.36 16.24
CA ASP A 124 4.30 -12.75 17.48
C ASP A 124 3.67 -11.51 18.13
N PRO A 125 2.36 -11.52 18.48
CA PRO A 125 1.70 -10.50 19.30
C PRO A 125 2.45 -10.04 20.55
N ARG A 126 3.34 -10.89 21.09
CA ARG A 126 4.11 -10.65 22.32
C ARG A 126 5.57 -10.27 22.07
N SER A 127 6.07 -10.32 20.83
CA SER A 127 7.47 -10.04 20.50
C SER A 127 7.67 -8.64 19.93
N LYS A 128 8.64 -7.90 20.47
CA LYS A 128 9.17 -6.66 19.88
C LYS A 128 10.36 -6.90 18.95
N ALA A 129 10.85 -8.13 18.84
CA ALA A 129 11.92 -8.51 17.92
C ALA A 129 11.29 -8.89 16.57
N VAL A 130 11.21 -7.93 15.65
CA VAL A 130 10.31 -8.00 14.49
C VAL A 130 11.04 -8.09 13.14
N LEU A 131 12.35 -7.80 13.08
CA LEU A 131 12.99 -7.49 11.79
C LEU A 131 14.28 -8.27 11.59
N SER A 132 14.18 -9.54 11.19
CA SER A 132 15.35 -10.25 10.67
C SER A 132 15.70 -9.72 9.28
N LYS A 133 16.99 -9.49 9.00
CA LYS A 133 17.52 -8.95 7.73
C LYS A 133 17.34 -9.85 6.49
N ARG A 134 16.53 -10.91 6.54
CA ARG A 134 16.42 -11.86 5.42
C ARG A 134 14.98 -12.05 4.97
N ALA A 135 14.74 -11.72 3.69
CA ALA A 135 13.65 -12.31 2.93
C ALA A 135 13.84 -13.83 2.95
N SER A 136 12.82 -14.58 3.39
CA SER A 136 12.75 -16.01 3.12
C SER A 136 12.62 -16.17 1.61
N THR A 137 13.74 -16.40 0.93
CA THR A 137 13.76 -17.03 -0.39
C THR A 137 13.04 -18.36 -0.27
N LYS A 138 11.75 -18.40 -0.63
CA LYS A 138 11.14 -19.63 -1.11
C LYS A 138 11.59 -19.81 -2.55
N ALA A 139 12.66 -20.58 -2.71
CA ALA A 139 12.92 -21.29 -3.95
C ALA A 139 11.83 -22.35 -4.12
N SER A 140 11.02 -22.21 -5.17
CA SER A 140 10.33 -23.27 -5.93
C SER A 140 9.71 -22.63 -7.16
#